data_AF-B9TIP5-F1
#
_entry.id   AF-B9TIP5-F1
#
_cell.length_a   1.000
_cell.length_b   1.000
_cell.length_c   1.000
_cell.angle_alpha   90.00
_cell.angle_beta   90.00
_cell.angle_gamma   90.00
#
_symmetry.space_group_name_H-M   'P 1'
#
loop_
_entity.id
_entity.type
_entity.pdbx_description
1 polymer ?
#
loop_
_entity_poly.entity_id
_entity_poly.type
_entity_poly.pdbx_seq_one_letter_code
_entity_poly.pdbx_strand_id
1 'polypeptide(L)'
;MPLVSLPRVIVEPIVRNALAEDLGLAGDITSAAVIPGDHRSTVVMAARQPGVIAGLDAAELAFQLVDPAITMTRHVNDGAAVEAGEVIATISGPSRGLLTGERTALNFLSHLSGIATVTASIARAIAGTRASVACTRKTTPGLRALEKYAVRAGGGMNHRFALHDAILIKDNHIAIAGGTREALRRAKAAA
;
A
#
# COMPACT_ATOMS: atom_id res chain seq x y z
N MET A 1 -8.82 -12.56 10.54
CA MET A 1 -8.47 -13.25 9.28
C MET A 1 -7.00 -12.97 8.99
N PRO A 2 -6.23 -13.96 8.49
CA PRO A 2 -4.85 -13.70 8.08
C PRO A 2 -4.82 -12.63 6.98
N LEU A 3 -3.85 -11.72 7.08
CA LEU A 3 -3.59 -10.74 6.03
C LEU A 3 -3.01 -11.50 4.83
N VAL A 4 -3.71 -11.43 3.70
CA VAL A 4 -3.27 -12.08 2.45
C VAL A 4 -2.63 -11.02 1.58
N SER A 5 -1.41 -11.27 1.12
CA SER A 5 -0.68 -10.38 0.23
C SER A 5 -1.41 -10.14 -1.08
N LEU A 6 -1.17 -8.98 -1.69
CA LEU A 6 -1.69 -8.71 -3.02
C LEU A 6 -0.87 -9.48 -4.06
N PRO A 7 -1.51 -9.99 -5.14
CA PRO A 7 -0.77 -10.60 -6.23
C PRO A 7 0.24 -9.63 -6.83
N ARG A 8 1.47 -10.10 -7.09
CA ARG A 8 2.56 -9.28 -7.66
C ARG A 8 2.13 -8.52 -8.92
N VAL A 9 1.36 -9.16 -9.81
CA VAL A 9 0.84 -8.56 -11.05
C VAL A 9 -0.04 -7.33 -10.84
N ILE A 10 -0.60 -7.15 -9.64
CA ILE A 10 -1.37 -5.96 -9.26
C ILE A 10 -0.48 -4.85 -8.70
N VAL A 11 0.54 -5.22 -7.91
CA VAL A 11 1.43 -4.27 -7.23
C VAL A 11 2.50 -3.73 -8.16
N GLU A 12 3.10 -4.61 -8.97
CA GLU A 12 4.27 -4.31 -9.79
C GLU A 12 4.06 -3.15 -10.78
N PRO A 13 2.95 -3.05 -11.53
CA PRO A 13 2.73 -1.92 -12.42
C PRO A 13 2.66 -0.57 -11.69
N ILE A 14 2.13 -0.56 -10.46
CA ILE A 14 2.02 0.65 -9.64
C ILE A 14 3.41 1.11 -9.20
N VAL A 15 4.25 0.17 -8.74
CA VAL A 15 5.63 0.45 -8.32
C VAL A 15 6.49 0.85 -9.51
N ARG A 16 6.36 0.16 -10.65
CA ARG A 16 7.06 0.49 -11.89
C ARG A 16 6.77 1.92 -12.34
N ASN A 17 5.50 2.34 -12.29
CA ASN A 17 5.13 3.70 -12.67
C ASN A 17 5.76 4.75 -11.74
N ALA A 18 5.81 4.49 -10.43
CA ALA A 18 6.48 5.38 -9.48
C ALA A 18 7.99 5.46 -9.71
N LEU A 19 8.65 4.33 -10.00
CA LEU A 19 10.06 4.32 -10.38
C LEU A 19 10.31 5.09 -11.69
N ALA A 20 9.45 4.92 -12.69
CA ALA A 20 9.58 5.63 -13.97
C ALA A 20 9.42 7.14 -13.80
N GLU A 21 8.54 7.58 -12.89
CA GLU A 21 8.40 8.99 -12.51
C GLU A 21 9.69 9.55 -11.90
N ASP A 22 10.29 8.83 -10.94
CA ASP A 22 11.46 9.30 -10.19
C ASP A 22 12.76 9.26 -11.02
N LEU A 23 12.89 8.26 -11.91
CA LEU A 23 14.09 8.08 -12.75
C LEU A 23 14.10 8.97 -14.00
N GLY A 24 12.93 9.23 -14.59
CA GLY A 24 12.84 9.84 -15.91
C GLY A 24 13.74 9.15 -16.95
N LEU A 25 14.33 9.93 -17.85
CA LEU A 25 15.27 9.42 -18.87
C LEU A 25 16.73 9.37 -18.41
N ALA A 26 17.09 10.13 -17.36
CA ALA A 26 18.48 10.32 -16.93
C ALA A 26 18.89 9.36 -15.80
N GLY A 27 17.92 8.78 -15.09
CA GLY A 27 18.16 7.99 -13.89
C GLY A 27 18.78 8.80 -12.75
N ASP A 28 19.41 8.10 -11.80
CA ASP A 28 20.08 8.72 -10.66
C ASP A 28 21.49 9.20 -11.03
N ILE A 29 21.56 10.39 -11.63
CA ILE A 29 22.83 11.01 -12.06
C ILE A 29 23.78 11.29 -10.89
N THR A 30 23.25 11.50 -9.68
CA THR A 30 24.06 11.80 -8.49
C THR A 30 24.79 10.54 -8.04
N SER A 31 24.07 9.45 -7.80
CA SER A 31 24.67 8.16 -7.42
C SER A 31 25.61 7.64 -8.50
N ALA A 32 25.26 7.83 -9.78
CA ALA A 32 26.14 7.46 -10.89
C ALA A 32 27.48 8.22 -10.89
N ALA A 33 27.48 9.49 -10.46
CA ALA A 33 28.67 10.34 -10.44
C ALA A 33 29.56 10.10 -9.21
N VAL A 34 28.99 9.83 -8.03
CA VAL A 34 29.74 9.88 -6.76
C VAL A 34 29.98 8.52 -6.09
N ILE A 35 29.33 7.46 -6.55
CA ILE A 35 29.43 6.12 -5.94
C ILE A 35 30.14 5.17 -6.89
N PRO A 36 31.16 4.40 -6.48
CA PRO A 36 31.78 3.39 -7.35
C PRO A 36 30.76 2.34 -7.83
N GLY A 37 30.87 1.91 -9.09
CA GLY A 37 29.90 0.99 -9.71
C GLY A 37 29.90 -0.43 -9.13
N ASP A 38 31.00 -0.84 -8.51
CA ASP A 38 31.23 -2.12 -7.85
C ASP A 38 30.96 -2.09 -6.34
N HIS A 39 30.69 -0.90 -5.78
CA HIS A 39 30.44 -0.75 -4.35
C HIS A 39 29.12 -1.41 -3.95
N ARG A 40 29.15 -2.15 -2.84
CA ARG A 40 28.00 -2.83 -2.25
C ARG A 40 27.78 -2.36 -0.81
N SER A 41 26.53 -2.24 -0.41
CA SER A 41 26.16 -1.83 0.94
C SER A 41 25.08 -2.74 1.52
N THR A 42 24.96 -2.69 2.84
CA THR A 42 23.80 -3.15 3.58
C THR A 42 23.22 -1.95 4.31
N VAL A 43 21.91 -1.73 4.17
CA VAL A 43 21.17 -0.64 4.81
C VAL A 43 20.05 -1.20 5.69
N VAL A 44 19.69 -0.42 6.70
CA VAL A 44 18.60 -0.75 7.62
C VAL A 44 17.44 0.22 7.38
N MET A 45 16.26 -0.35 7.19
CA MET A 45 15.01 0.37 7.20
C MET A 45 14.41 0.28 8.60
N ALA A 46 14.30 1.42 9.28
CA ALA A 46 13.79 1.49 10.65
C ALA A 46 12.61 2.47 10.76
N ALA A 47 11.67 2.17 11.65
CA ALA A 47 10.54 3.03 11.96
C ALA A 47 11.04 4.29 12.69
N ARG A 48 10.60 5.47 12.26
CA ARG A 48 10.90 6.74 12.98
C ARG A 48 9.83 7.12 13.99
N GLN A 49 8.66 6.51 13.89
CA GLN A 49 7.50 6.76 14.73
C GLN A 49 6.80 5.42 15.01
N PRO A 50 6.10 5.30 16.15
CA PRO A 50 5.28 4.12 16.40
C PRO A 50 4.13 4.04 15.41
N GLY A 51 3.74 2.83 15.02
CA GLY A 51 2.69 2.63 14.02
C GLY A 51 2.43 1.17 13.69
N VAL A 52 1.70 0.95 12.60
CA VAL A 52 1.44 -0.37 12.02
C VAL A 52 2.04 -0.42 10.62
N ILE A 53 2.87 -1.43 10.36
CA ILE A 53 3.54 -1.60 9.07
C ILE A 53 2.57 -2.11 8.01
N ALA A 54 2.59 -1.50 6.83
CA ALA A 54 1.93 -2.02 5.64
C ALA A 54 2.67 -1.60 4.38
N GLY A 55 2.79 -2.51 3.40
CA GLY A 55 3.37 -2.23 2.10
C GLY A 55 4.77 -2.78 1.87
N LEU A 56 5.24 -3.75 2.68
CA LEU A 56 6.55 -4.35 2.51
C LEU A 56 6.76 -4.98 1.12
N ASP A 57 5.71 -5.57 0.54
CA ASP A 57 5.78 -6.12 -0.83
C ASP A 57 6.08 -5.03 -1.87
N ALA A 58 5.48 -3.85 -1.73
CA ALA A 58 5.72 -2.72 -2.64
C ALA A 58 7.13 -2.14 -2.46
N ALA A 59 7.60 -2.04 -1.21
CA ALA A 59 8.95 -1.62 -0.91
C ALA A 59 10.01 -2.59 -1.48
N GLU A 60 9.81 -3.90 -1.31
CA GLU A 60 10.69 -4.91 -1.88
C GLU A 60 10.74 -4.86 -3.41
N LEU A 61 9.57 -4.72 -4.03
CA LEU A 61 9.45 -4.61 -5.48
C LEU A 61 10.20 -3.39 -6.02
N ALA A 62 10.19 -2.26 -5.31
CA ALA A 62 10.91 -1.07 -5.74
C ALA A 62 12.41 -1.35 -5.87
N PHE A 63 13.01 -2.04 -4.90
CA PHE A 63 14.41 -2.44 -4.97
C PHE A 63 14.68 -3.49 -6.06
N GLN A 64 13.87 -4.54 -6.14
CA GLN A 64 14.05 -5.63 -7.11
C GLN A 64 13.91 -5.16 -8.57
N LEU A 65 13.04 -4.17 -8.83
CA LEU A 65 12.85 -3.61 -10.16
C LEU A 65 14.01 -2.71 -10.60
N VAL A 66 14.71 -2.09 -9.63
CA VAL A 66 15.93 -1.31 -9.90
C VAL A 66 17.10 -2.23 -10.19
N ASP A 67 17.31 -3.26 -9.36
CA ASP A 67 18.38 -4.23 -9.55
C ASP A 67 17.99 -5.59 -8.93
N PRO A 68 17.96 -6.69 -9.72
CA PRO A 68 17.60 -8.02 -9.21
C PRO A 68 18.62 -8.61 -8.23
N ALA A 69 19.82 -8.03 -8.11
CA ALA A 69 20.83 -8.42 -7.12
C ALA A 69 20.60 -7.80 -5.74
N ILE A 70 19.60 -6.92 -5.58
CA ILE A 70 19.21 -6.39 -4.27
C ILE A 70 18.27 -7.38 -3.57
N THR A 71 18.62 -7.72 -2.33
CA THR A 71 17.82 -8.59 -1.47
C THR A 71 17.33 -7.84 -0.24
N MET A 72 16.12 -8.18 0.21
CA MET A 72 15.52 -7.60 1.41
C MET A 72 15.17 -8.71 2.41
N THR A 73 15.76 -8.66 3.59
CA THR A 73 15.39 -9.50 4.74
C THR A 73 14.40 -8.72 5.60
N ARG A 74 13.16 -9.22 5.71
CA ARG A 74 12.11 -8.64 6.56
C ARG A 74 12.31 -9.10 8.01
N HIS A 75 12.20 -8.18 8.96
CA HIS A 75 12.22 -8.46 10.40
C HIS A 75 10.83 -8.39 11.02
N VAL A 76 9.91 -7.70 10.35
CA VAL A 76 8.48 -7.62 10.68
C VAL A 76 7.63 -7.95 9.46
N ASN A 77 6.36 -8.26 9.69
CA ASN A 77 5.38 -8.50 8.64
C ASN A 77 4.37 -7.35 8.57
N ASP A 78 3.69 -7.19 7.43
CA ASP A 78 2.58 -6.25 7.32
C ASP A 78 1.48 -6.59 8.35
N GLY A 79 0.94 -5.57 9.00
CA GLY A 79 0.03 -5.67 10.14
C GLY A 79 0.71 -5.70 11.50
N ALA A 80 2.05 -5.80 11.56
CA ALA A 80 2.78 -5.70 12.81
C ALA A 80 2.76 -4.25 13.34
N ALA A 81 2.56 -4.12 14.66
CA ALA A 81 2.81 -2.87 15.36
C ALA A 81 4.32 -2.74 15.60
N VAL A 82 4.84 -1.51 15.47
CA VAL A 82 6.26 -1.19 15.68
C VAL A 82 6.41 0.05 16.53
N GLU A 83 7.55 0.16 17.22
CA GLU A 83 7.96 1.35 17.97
C GLU A 83 9.01 2.17 17.21
N ALA A 84 9.25 3.41 17.66
CA ALA A 84 10.30 4.24 17.08
C ALA A 84 11.68 3.59 17.30
N GLY A 85 12.50 3.55 16.25
CA GLY A 85 13.81 2.92 16.22
C GLY A 85 13.79 1.44 15.85
N GLU A 86 12.62 0.81 15.76
CA GLU A 86 12.51 -0.62 15.46
C GLU A 86 12.90 -0.91 14.00
N VAL A 87 13.70 -1.97 13.82
CA VAL A 87 14.21 -2.40 12.51
C VAL A 87 13.13 -3.19 11.79
N ILE A 88 12.68 -2.67 10.65
CA ILE A 88 11.62 -3.25 9.82
C ILE A 88 12.22 -4.27 8.84
N ALA A 89 13.32 -3.88 8.18
CA ALA A 89 13.99 -4.70 7.18
C ALA A 89 15.48 -4.34 7.04
N THR A 90 16.27 -5.30 6.57
CA THR A 90 17.66 -5.12 6.13
C THR A 90 17.74 -5.35 4.63
N ILE A 91 18.33 -4.41 3.89
CA ILE A 91 18.42 -4.46 2.43
C ILE A 91 19.90 -4.48 2.03
N SER A 92 20.31 -5.40 1.14
CA SER A 92 21.70 -5.54 0.72
C SER A 92 21.81 -5.64 -0.80
N GLY A 93 22.82 -5.01 -1.39
CA GLY A 93 23.01 -5.01 -2.84
C GLY A 93 23.98 -3.93 -3.35
N PRO A 94 24.02 -3.69 -4.67
CA PRO A 94 24.78 -2.59 -5.25
C PRO A 94 24.32 -1.23 -4.71
N SER A 95 25.25 -0.41 -4.24
CA SER A 95 24.90 0.81 -3.49
C SER A 95 24.17 1.84 -4.33
N ARG A 96 24.49 1.96 -5.62
CA ARG A 96 23.74 2.81 -6.55
C ARG A 96 22.27 2.39 -6.62
N GLY A 97 22.01 1.09 -6.81
CA GLY A 97 20.64 0.56 -6.88
C GLY A 97 19.87 0.71 -5.56
N LEU A 98 20.55 0.55 -4.40
CA LEU A 98 19.94 0.79 -3.10
C LEU A 98 19.44 2.23 -2.96
N LEU A 99 20.27 3.24 -3.31
CA LEU A 99 19.85 4.63 -3.21
C LEU A 99 18.79 5.00 -4.25
N THR A 100 18.90 4.47 -5.47
CA THR A 100 17.91 4.68 -6.53
C THR A 100 16.52 4.16 -6.14
N GLY A 101 16.41 2.98 -5.52
CA GLY A 101 15.12 2.42 -5.09
C GLY A 101 14.55 3.05 -3.81
N GLU A 102 15.37 3.75 -3.03
CA GLU A 102 15.05 4.16 -1.65
C GLU A 102 13.78 5.01 -1.57
N ARG A 103 13.72 6.11 -2.33
CA ARG A 103 12.63 7.08 -2.20
C ARG A 103 11.28 6.46 -2.56
N THR A 104 11.22 5.71 -3.65
CA THR A 104 10.01 5.01 -4.07
C THR A 104 9.58 3.98 -3.03
N ALA A 105 10.50 3.16 -2.51
CA ALA A 105 10.20 2.17 -1.48
C ALA A 105 9.64 2.82 -0.20
N LEU A 106 10.29 3.89 0.29
CA LEU A 106 9.88 4.60 1.50
C LEU A 106 8.55 5.32 1.33
N ASN A 107 8.27 5.88 0.15
CA ASN A 107 7.00 6.56 -0.11
C ASN A 107 5.81 5.59 -0.03
N PHE A 108 5.92 4.41 -0.65
CA PHE A 108 4.88 3.37 -0.52
C PHE A 108 4.72 2.91 0.92
N LEU A 109 5.82 2.52 1.57
CA LEU A 109 5.76 1.98 2.93
C LEU A 109 5.19 3.02 3.91
N SER A 110 5.62 4.28 3.80
CA SER A 110 5.16 5.35 4.69
C SER A 110 3.68 5.67 4.49
N HIS A 111 3.23 5.81 3.24
CA HIS A 111 1.82 6.08 2.93
C HIS A 111 0.89 4.96 3.44
N LEU A 112 1.25 3.72 3.11
CA LEU A 112 0.45 2.55 3.46
C LEU A 112 0.47 2.28 4.97
N SER A 113 1.63 2.41 5.61
CA SER A 113 1.72 2.30 7.08
C SER A 113 0.94 3.41 7.79
N GLY A 114 0.87 4.62 7.23
CA GLY A 114 0.02 5.70 7.74
C GLY A 114 -1.48 5.31 7.75
N ILE A 115 -1.97 4.74 6.64
CA ILE A 115 -3.35 4.24 6.52
C ILE A 115 -3.61 3.10 7.53
N ALA A 116 -2.69 2.14 7.63
CA ALA A 116 -2.82 1.02 8.55
C ALA A 116 -2.83 1.49 10.01
N THR A 117 -1.95 2.44 10.36
CA THR A 117 -1.85 3.04 11.70
C THR A 117 -3.14 3.74 12.11
N VAL A 118 -3.69 4.60 11.24
CA VAL A 118 -4.97 5.29 11.52
C VAL A 118 -6.11 4.28 11.62
N THR A 119 -6.16 3.28 10.74
CA THR A 119 -7.19 2.24 10.81
C THR A 119 -7.13 1.48 12.12
N ALA A 120 -5.93 1.09 12.57
CA ALA A 120 -5.72 0.36 13.82
C ALA A 120 -6.14 1.20 15.05
N SER A 121 -5.90 2.53 15.01
CA SER A 121 -6.38 3.45 16.03
C SER A 121 -7.91 3.45 16.13
N ILE A 122 -8.61 3.55 14.99
CA ILE A 122 -10.09 3.52 14.97
C ILE A 122 -10.61 2.15 15.42
N ALA A 123 -10.00 1.06 14.94
CA ALA A 123 -10.37 -0.31 15.32
C ALA A 123 -10.24 -0.52 16.84
N ARG A 124 -9.18 0.01 17.45
CA ARG A 124 -8.97 0.01 18.90
C ARG A 124 -10.03 0.84 19.63
N ALA A 125 -10.38 2.01 19.11
CA ALA A 125 -11.38 2.89 19.72
C ALA A 125 -12.79 2.28 19.77
N ILE A 126 -13.12 1.38 18.84
CA ILE A 126 -14.41 0.67 18.80
C ILE A 126 -14.34 -0.75 19.38
N ALA A 127 -13.23 -1.13 20.01
CA ALA A 127 -13.06 -2.44 20.61
C ALA A 127 -14.15 -2.70 21.67
N GLY A 128 -14.69 -3.92 21.69
CA GLY A 128 -15.80 -4.30 22.56
C GLY A 128 -17.19 -4.02 21.98
N THR A 129 -17.29 -3.34 20.83
CA THR A 129 -18.54 -3.21 20.07
C THR A 129 -18.68 -4.30 19.00
N ARG A 130 -19.83 -4.33 18.32
CA ARG A 130 -20.05 -5.16 17.12
C ARG A 130 -19.70 -4.42 15.81
N ALA A 131 -19.20 -3.19 15.89
CA ALA A 131 -18.89 -2.38 14.72
C ALA A 131 -17.57 -2.83 14.06
N SER A 132 -17.39 -2.48 12.79
CA SER A 132 -16.15 -2.72 12.04
C SER A 132 -15.80 -1.49 11.21
N VAL A 133 -14.50 -1.20 11.11
CA VAL A 133 -13.99 -0.07 10.33
C VAL A 133 -13.93 -0.46 8.86
N ALA A 134 -14.74 0.15 8.01
CA ALA A 134 -14.78 -0.16 6.58
C ALA A 134 -14.20 0.96 5.72
N CYS A 135 -13.32 0.62 4.77
CA CYS A 135 -12.81 1.57 3.78
C CYS A 135 -13.90 1.97 2.75
N THR A 136 -13.62 2.93 1.86
CA THR A 136 -14.54 3.32 0.78
C THR A 136 -13.88 3.27 -0.61
N ARG A 137 -14.49 3.92 -1.61
CA ARG A 137 -13.90 4.16 -2.95
C ARG A 137 -13.26 5.55 -3.08
N LYS A 138 -13.24 6.33 -2.00
CA LYS A 138 -12.53 7.61 -1.89
C LYS A 138 -11.05 7.30 -1.62
N THR A 139 -10.38 6.90 -2.69
CA THR A 139 -9.00 6.42 -2.70
C THR A 139 -8.19 7.28 -3.64
N THR A 140 -6.87 7.34 -3.45
CA THR A 140 -5.99 7.98 -4.41
C THR A 140 -6.09 7.25 -5.76
N PRO A 141 -6.25 7.96 -6.90
CA PRO A 141 -6.28 7.34 -8.21
C PRO A 141 -5.02 6.47 -8.43
N GLY A 142 -5.20 5.27 -8.98
CA GLY A 142 -4.10 4.29 -9.17
C GLY A 142 -3.72 3.47 -7.93
N LEU A 143 -3.98 3.95 -6.70
CA LEU A 143 -3.51 3.29 -5.47
C LEU A 143 -4.58 2.47 -4.73
N ARG A 144 -5.81 2.40 -5.25
CA ARG A 144 -6.95 1.77 -4.55
C ARG A 144 -6.64 0.37 -3.99
N ALA A 145 -5.96 -0.48 -4.75
CA ALA A 145 -5.62 -1.83 -4.29
C ALA A 145 -4.73 -1.79 -3.05
N LEU A 146 -3.68 -0.97 -3.08
CA LEU A 146 -2.72 -0.82 -1.99
C LEU A 146 -3.36 -0.17 -0.76
N GLU A 147 -4.13 0.91 -0.93
CA GLU A 147 -4.77 1.61 0.19
C GLU A 147 -5.81 0.73 0.90
N LYS A 148 -6.57 -0.06 0.14
CA LYS A 148 -7.51 -1.03 0.72
C LYS A 148 -6.80 -2.19 1.40
N TYR A 149 -5.65 -2.63 0.88
CA TYR A 149 -4.79 -3.59 1.56
C TYR A 149 -4.27 -3.03 2.89
N ALA A 150 -3.82 -1.78 2.92
CA ALA A 150 -3.36 -1.12 4.14
C ALA A 150 -4.47 -1.01 5.21
N VAL A 151 -5.73 -0.75 4.81
CA VAL A 151 -6.87 -0.80 5.74
C VAL A 151 -7.01 -2.21 6.36
N ARG A 152 -6.87 -3.28 5.56
CA ARG A 152 -6.88 -4.64 6.11
C ARG A 152 -5.71 -4.91 7.05
N ALA A 153 -4.51 -4.41 6.73
CA ALA A 153 -3.34 -4.53 7.58
C ALA A 153 -3.54 -3.85 8.95
N GLY A 154 -4.24 -2.71 8.97
CA GLY A 154 -4.66 -2.02 10.20
C GLY A 154 -5.83 -2.66 10.94
N GLY A 155 -6.32 -3.83 10.53
CA GLY A 155 -7.45 -4.52 11.17
C GLY A 155 -8.84 -4.04 10.74
N GLY A 156 -8.92 -3.18 9.72
CA GLY A 156 -10.18 -2.80 9.09
C GLY A 156 -10.67 -3.84 8.06
N MET A 157 -11.79 -3.53 7.43
CA MET A 157 -12.41 -4.34 6.39
C MET A 157 -12.64 -3.56 5.10
N ASN A 158 -12.70 -4.29 3.99
CA ASN A 158 -13.02 -3.70 2.71
C ASN A 158 -14.54 -3.61 2.53
N HIS A 159 -15.06 -2.40 2.30
CA HIS A 159 -16.30 -2.26 1.55
C HIS A 159 -16.04 -2.59 0.07
N ARG A 160 -17.10 -2.62 -0.75
CA ARG A 160 -17.03 -2.83 -2.20
C ARG A 160 -15.81 -2.18 -2.88
N PHE A 161 -15.06 -2.96 -3.65
CA PHE A 161 -13.84 -2.56 -4.34
C PHE A 161 -14.11 -1.57 -5.47
N ALA A 162 -15.06 -1.88 -6.34
CA ALA A 162 -15.37 -1.09 -7.53
C ALA A 162 -16.88 -1.01 -7.78
N LEU A 163 -17.27 -0.46 -8.94
CA LEU A 163 -18.68 -0.41 -9.36
C LEU A 163 -19.24 -1.81 -9.65
N HIS A 164 -18.42 -2.72 -10.17
CA HIS A 164 -18.81 -4.09 -10.51
C HIS A 164 -18.95 -5.02 -9.30
N ASP A 165 -18.51 -4.59 -8.12
CA ASP A 165 -18.36 -5.47 -6.96
C ASP A 165 -19.64 -5.60 -6.13
N ALA A 166 -20.47 -4.55 -6.11
CA ALA A 166 -21.78 -4.59 -5.46
C ALA A 166 -22.68 -3.46 -5.97
N ILE A 167 -23.98 -3.74 -6.07
CA ILE A 167 -25.01 -2.72 -6.28
C ILE A 167 -25.09 -1.86 -5.01
N LEU A 168 -24.94 -0.54 -5.16
CA LEU A 168 -25.10 0.43 -4.08
C LEU A 168 -25.90 1.62 -4.58
N ILE A 169 -27.20 1.60 -4.27
CA ILE A 169 -28.14 2.64 -4.61
C ILE A 169 -27.88 3.86 -3.72
N LYS A 170 -27.86 5.05 -4.32
CA LYS A 170 -27.68 6.34 -3.66
C LYS A 170 -28.79 7.31 -4.06
N ASP A 171 -28.85 8.46 -3.41
CA ASP A 171 -29.63 9.64 -3.78
C ASP A 171 -29.81 9.85 -5.29
N ASN A 172 -28.72 9.93 -6.06
CA ASN A 172 -28.81 10.17 -7.51
C ASN A 172 -29.55 9.06 -8.24
N HIS A 173 -29.31 7.81 -7.85
CA HIS A 173 -30.00 6.67 -8.46
C HIS A 173 -31.49 6.68 -8.12
N ILE A 174 -31.84 7.03 -6.87
CA ILE A 174 -33.23 7.11 -6.40
C ILE A 174 -33.97 8.22 -7.15
N ALA A 175 -33.37 9.40 -7.27
CA ALA A 175 -33.95 10.54 -7.97
C ALA A 175 -34.23 10.20 -9.44
N ILE A 176 -33.26 9.56 -10.13
CA ILE A 176 -33.38 9.21 -11.55
C ILE A 176 -34.32 8.03 -11.78
N ALA A 177 -34.33 7.03 -10.89
CA ALA A 177 -35.15 5.83 -11.03
C ALA A 177 -36.64 6.05 -10.69
N GLY A 178 -37.03 7.25 -10.25
CA GLY A 178 -38.42 7.54 -9.86
C GLY A 178 -38.78 7.07 -8.44
N GLY A 179 -37.81 7.01 -7.54
CA GLY A 179 -38.01 6.71 -6.12
C GLY A 179 -37.40 5.38 -5.65
N THR A 180 -37.30 5.23 -4.33
CA THR A 180 -36.56 4.13 -3.68
C THR A 180 -37.12 2.76 -4.03
N ARG A 181 -38.45 2.63 -4.07
CA ARG A 181 -39.12 1.35 -4.38
C ARG A 181 -38.78 0.87 -5.79
N GLU A 182 -38.82 1.76 -6.77
CA GLU A 182 -38.54 1.43 -8.16
C GLU A 182 -37.06 1.13 -8.38
N ALA A 183 -36.17 1.92 -7.77
CA ALA A 183 -34.72 1.64 -7.78
C ALA A 183 -34.41 0.23 -7.23
N LEU A 184 -35.01 -0.14 -6.10
CA LEU A 184 -34.84 -1.47 -5.50
C LEU A 184 -35.42 -2.59 -6.37
N ARG A 185 -36.60 -2.38 -6.98
CA ARG A 185 -37.22 -3.37 -7.87
C ARG A 185 -36.32 -3.66 -9.07
N ARG A 186 -35.78 -2.61 -9.72
CA ARG A 186 -34.86 -2.75 -10.86
C ARG A 186 -33.56 -3.43 -10.48
N ALA A 187 -32.97 -3.04 -9.34
CA ALA A 187 -31.74 -3.65 -8.85
C ALA A 187 -31.89 -5.16 -8.60
N LYS A 188 -33.01 -5.58 -8.00
CA LYS A 188 -33.29 -7.01 -7.74
C LYS A 188 -33.56 -7.80 -9.01
N ALA A 189 -34.16 -7.19 -10.03
CA ALA A 189 -34.42 -7.86 -11.30
C ALA A 189 -33.17 -8.06 -12.16
N ALA A 190 -32.11 -7.29 -11.90
CA ALA A 190 -30.84 -7.34 -12.62
C ALA A 190 -29.75 -8.17 -11.91
N ALA A 191 -30.00 -8.61 -10.69
CA ALA A 191 -29.11 -9.43 -9.87
C ALA A 191 -29.49 -10.92 -9.99
#